data_AF-A0AAD5G109-F1
#
_entry.id   AF-A0AAD5G109-F1
#
_cell.length_a   1.000
_cell.length_b   1.000
_cell.length_c   1.000
_cell.angle_alpha   90.00
_cell.angle_beta   90.00
_cell.angle_gamma   90.00
#
_symmetry.space_group_name_H-M   'P 1'
#
loop_
_entity.id
_entity.type
_entity.pdbx_description
1 polymer ?
#
loop_
_entity_poly.entity_id
_entity_poly.type
_entity_poly.pdbx_seq_one_letter_code
_entity_poly.pdbx_strand_id
1 'polypeptide(L)'
;MKHFLPFQLLSWFFTCVTSSYSQSHSFANTREFNDSVIQPNLEKATYSLIYFYSDTCKYCHLFNPVFENLSTLYNKNDTGKSVHENESFQILKTNARVNKKLSKLFAIRHYPTLKLLHYPSKEILEYEGKRDLHSLIDYIESKTLIKPNYANFQSGVKDIQDPRELFRGEKEKVVIFIMSHMADWKDYHYPAHYIQSIANLYRAVDFYVCHGDDPQHAELLPQFGVSNFPSLVYIRSRKFKSLNTERLAYQTNYKFDGDKIGGFISSIDLDQSSWRLIEPVNEAQTSEETISSEENEENDDFDDIDDDDDDDIEHIEL
;
A
#
# COMPACT_ATOMS: atom_id res chain seq x y z
N MET A 1 -28.39 -59.73 -39.49
CA MET A 1 -27.48 -58.57 -39.47
C MET A 1 -28.11 -57.47 -38.64
N LYS A 2 -27.31 -56.91 -37.71
CA LYS A 2 -27.53 -55.71 -36.88
C LYS A 2 -28.35 -55.87 -35.59
N HIS A 3 -27.58 -56.08 -34.52
CA HIS A 3 -27.89 -55.76 -33.12
C HIS A 3 -28.21 -54.27 -32.95
N PHE A 4 -29.10 -53.92 -32.02
CA PHE A 4 -29.07 -52.63 -31.33
C PHE A 4 -29.61 -52.81 -29.90
N LEU A 5 -28.73 -52.63 -28.90
CA LEU A 5 -29.07 -52.51 -27.48
C LEU A 5 -29.61 -51.10 -27.20
N PRO A 6 -30.58 -50.92 -26.28
CA PRO A 6 -30.93 -49.62 -25.76
C PRO A 6 -29.98 -49.22 -24.61
N PHE A 7 -29.47 -48.00 -24.76
CA PHE A 7 -28.50 -47.27 -23.95
C PHE A 7 -29.08 -46.93 -22.56
N GLN A 8 -28.42 -47.36 -21.48
CA GLN A 8 -28.75 -46.91 -20.13
C GLN A 8 -28.18 -45.49 -19.91
N LEU A 9 -29.07 -44.55 -19.59
CA LEU A 9 -28.74 -43.19 -19.17
C LEU A 9 -28.17 -43.21 -17.74
N LEU A 10 -26.86 -43.01 -17.62
CA LEU A 10 -26.18 -42.81 -16.33
C LEU A 10 -26.44 -41.38 -15.85
N SER A 11 -27.32 -41.22 -14.88
CA SER A 11 -27.57 -39.94 -14.19
C SER A 11 -26.34 -39.55 -13.36
N TRP A 12 -25.57 -38.58 -13.83
CA TRP A 12 -24.50 -37.96 -13.08
C TRP A 12 -25.09 -37.00 -12.05
N PHE A 13 -25.11 -37.43 -10.78
CA PHE A 13 -25.32 -36.54 -9.65
C PHE A 13 -24.14 -35.57 -9.57
N PHE A 14 -24.34 -34.36 -10.09
CA PHE A 14 -23.45 -33.22 -9.85
C PHE A 14 -23.75 -32.69 -8.44
N THR A 15 -23.15 -33.30 -7.43
CA THR A 15 -23.12 -32.74 -6.08
C THR A 15 -22.22 -31.51 -6.12
N CYS A 16 -22.85 -30.34 -6.22
CA CYS A 16 -22.20 -29.06 -6.07
C CYS A 16 -21.69 -28.94 -4.62
N VAL A 17 -20.46 -29.40 -4.37
CA VAL A 17 -19.75 -29.12 -3.14
C VAL A 17 -19.41 -27.64 -3.17
N THR A 18 -20.28 -26.81 -2.61
CA THR A 18 -19.92 -25.43 -2.28
C THR A 18 -18.90 -25.51 -1.15
N SER A 19 -17.63 -25.52 -1.53
CA SER A 19 -16.54 -25.25 -0.60
C SER A 19 -16.69 -23.81 -0.17
N SER A 20 -17.40 -23.58 0.93
CA SER A 20 -17.38 -22.31 1.64
C SER A 20 -15.99 -22.16 2.23
N TYR A 21 -15.08 -21.60 1.43
CA TYR A 21 -13.73 -21.29 1.84
C TYR A 21 -13.78 -20.09 2.79
N SER A 22 -14.02 -20.36 4.08
CA SER A 22 -13.81 -19.38 5.13
C SER A 22 -12.31 -19.33 5.41
N GLN A 23 -11.60 -18.47 4.69
CA GLN A 23 -10.18 -18.22 4.93
C GLN A 23 -10.07 -17.37 6.21
N SER A 24 -10.01 -18.00 7.38
CA SER A 24 -9.65 -17.32 8.63
C SER A 24 -8.17 -16.96 8.57
N HIS A 25 -7.84 -15.78 8.06
CA HIS A 25 -6.50 -15.22 8.26
C HIS A 25 -6.31 -14.95 9.76
N SER A 26 -5.48 -15.75 10.43
CA SER A 26 -4.97 -15.40 11.75
C SER A 26 -3.95 -14.28 11.55
N PHE A 27 -4.33 -13.05 11.84
CA PHE A 27 -3.40 -11.91 11.80
C PHE A 27 -2.34 -12.10 12.89
N ALA A 28 -1.09 -12.29 12.48
CA ALA A 28 0.01 -12.80 13.30
C ALA A 28 0.29 -11.99 14.59
N ASN A 29 -0.15 -10.73 14.66
CA ASN A 29 0.17 -9.80 15.73
C ASN A 29 -1.04 -9.48 16.63
N THR A 30 -2.21 -10.07 16.37
CA THR A 30 -3.41 -9.80 17.17
C THR A 30 -3.40 -10.62 18.46
N ARG A 31 -3.47 -9.96 19.61
CA ARG A 31 -3.50 -10.61 20.93
C ARG A 31 -4.92 -10.53 21.51
N GLU A 32 -5.54 -11.69 21.75
CA GLU A 32 -6.89 -11.81 22.32
C GLU A 32 -6.87 -12.45 23.70
N PHE A 33 -7.74 -11.99 24.60
CA PHE A 33 -7.84 -12.51 25.97
C PHE A 33 -9.29 -12.54 26.47
N ASN A 34 -9.51 -13.29 27.54
CA ASN A 34 -10.84 -13.61 28.07
C ASN A 34 -10.90 -13.52 29.61
N ASP A 35 -12.08 -13.77 30.16
CA ASP A 35 -12.38 -13.67 31.60
C ASP A 35 -11.53 -14.58 32.51
N SER A 36 -10.88 -15.61 31.97
CA SER A 36 -10.07 -16.56 32.75
C SER A 36 -8.65 -16.06 33.02
N VAL A 37 -8.15 -15.10 32.23
CA VAL A 37 -6.75 -14.67 32.23
C VAL A 37 -6.61 -13.14 32.16
N ILE A 38 -7.48 -12.41 32.86
CA ILE A 38 -7.50 -10.94 32.84
C ILE A 38 -6.18 -10.37 33.39
N GLN A 39 -5.91 -10.63 34.66
CA GLN A 39 -4.79 -10.03 35.39
C GLN A 39 -3.43 -10.36 34.74
N PRO A 40 -3.12 -11.63 34.39
CA PRO A 40 -1.85 -11.97 33.74
C PRO A 40 -1.66 -11.37 32.34
N ASN A 41 -2.72 -10.91 31.66
CA ASN A 41 -2.57 -10.23 30.37
C ASN A 41 -2.42 -8.72 30.54
N LEU A 42 -3.17 -8.10 31.46
CA LEU A 42 -3.09 -6.66 31.67
C LEU A 42 -1.77 -6.23 32.31
N GLU A 43 -1.16 -7.06 33.14
CA GLU A 43 0.10 -6.72 33.83
C GLU A 43 1.36 -6.84 32.95
N LYS A 44 1.25 -7.44 31.76
CA LYS A 44 2.35 -7.60 30.80
C LYS A 44 2.86 -6.27 30.23
N ALA A 45 2.08 -5.20 30.30
CA ALA A 45 2.46 -3.93 29.73
C ALA A 45 2.07 -2.73 30.61
N THR A 46 2.82 -1.64 30.48
CA THR A 46 2.52 -0.37 31.17
C THR A 46 1.24 0.25 30.64
N TYR A 47 1.08 0.30 29.32
CA TYR A 47 -0.13 0.74 28.64
C TYR A 47 -0.75 -0.38 27.83
N SER A 48 -2.08 -0.42 27.76
CA SER A 48 -2.82 -1.35 26.91
C SER A 48 -3.95 -0.63 26.19
N LEU A 49 -3.90 -0.59 24.84
CA LEU A 49 -5.08 -0.22 24.07
C LEU A 49 -5.92 -1.48 23.82
N ILE A 50 -7.15 -1.48 24.33
CA ILE A 50 -8.01 -2.67 24.34
C ILE A 50 -9.25 -2.42 23.48
N TYR A 51 -9.45 -3.28 22.50
CA TYR A 51 -10.62 -3.33 21.62
C TYR A 51 -11.68 -4.31 22.14
N PHE A 52 -12.79 -3.75 22.60
CA PHE A 52 -13.96 -4.50 23.05
C PHE A 52 -14.96 -4.63 21.89
N TYR A 53 -15.19 -5.86 21.47
CA TYR A 53 -16.01 -6.18 20.30
C TYR A 53 -17.08 -7.23 20.59
N SER A 54 -17.88 -7.55 19.57
CA SER A 54 -18.79 -8.70 19.55
C SER A 54 -18.83 -9.33 18.16
N ASP A 55 -18.97 -10.65 18.08
CA ASP A 55 -19.01 -11.39 16.79
C ASP A 55 -20.21 -11.03 15.89
N THR A 56 -21.28 -10.45 16.43
CA THR A 56 -22.50 -10.10 15.66
C THR A 56 -22.57 -8.61 15.31
N CYS A 57 -21.47 -7.89 15.42
CA CYS A 57 -21.43 -6.44 15.31
C CYS A 57 -20.91 -6.02 13.92
N LYS A 58 -21.80 -5.51 13.06
CA LYS A 58 -21.42 -5.03 11.71
C LYS A 58 -20.29 -4.00 11.75
N TYR A 59 -20.38 -3.01 12.64
CA TYR A 59 -19.34 -1.97 12.77
C TYR A 59 -18.00 -2.51 13.25
N CYS A 60 -18.02 -3.61 14.01
CA CYS A 60 -16.81 -4.28 14.47
C CYS A 60 -16.11 -4.96 13.29
N HIS A 61 -16.85 -5.65 12.41
CA HIS A 61 -16.29 -6.23 11.19
C HIS A 61 -15.65 -5.19 10.28
N LEU A 62 -16.27 -4.01 10.14
CA LEU A 62 -15.69 -2.89 9.38
C LEU A 62 -14.40 -2.35 10.01
N PHE A 63 -14.26 -2.42 11.33
CA PHE A 63 -13.11 -1.90 12.06
C PHE A 63 -11.95 -2.90 12.20
N ASN A 64 -12.23 -4.21 12.14
CA ASN A 64 -11.21 -5.26 12.32
C ASN A 64 -9.94 -5.06 11.46
N PRO A 65 -10.02 -4.73 10.16
CA PRO A 65 -8.81 -4.53 9.35
C PRO A 65 -7.92 -3.40 9.88
N VAL A 66 -8.53 -2.29 10.33
CA VAL A 66 -7.79 -1.16 10.92
C VAL A 66 -7.11 -1.59 12.23
N PHE A 67 -7.83 -2.33 13.07
CA PHE A 67 -7.30 -2.83 14.33
C PHE A 67 -6.16 -3.84 14.14
N GLU A 68 -6.25 -4.71 13.13
CA GLU A 68 -5.22 -5.68 12.78
C GLU A 68 -3.96 -4.97 12.30
N ASN A 69 -4.11 -3.96 11.44
CA ASN A 69 -3.01 -3.11 10.99
C ASN A 69 -2.34 -2.38 12.17
N LEU A 70 -3.14 -1.82 13.08
CA LEU A 70 -2.62 -1.19 14.29
C LEU A 70 -1.88 -2.20 15.17
N SER A 71 -2.42 -3.41 15.34
CA SER A 71 -1.79 -4.50 16.10
C SER A 71 -0.43 -4.87 15.49
N THR A 72 -0.32 -4.93 14.17
CA THR A 72 0.97 -5.18 13.48
C THR A 72 2.01 -4.12 13.83
N LEU A 73 1.63 -2.84 13.88
CA LEU A 73 2.56 -1.75 14.17
C LEU A 73 3.05 -1.71 15.63
N TYR A 74 2.26 -2.17 16.58
CA TYR A 74 2.59 -2.03 18.01
C TYR A 74 2.91 -3.35 18.72
N ASN A 75 2.24 -4.44 18.36
CA ASN A 75 2.56 -5.74 18.93
C ASN A 75 3.76 -6.35 18.22
N LYS A 76 4.74 -6.77 19.00
CA LYS A 76 5.83 -7.60 18.50
C LYS A 76 5.30 -9.00 18.21
N ASN A 77 5.85 -9.62 17.16
CA ASN A 77 5.81 -11.07 17.03
C ASN A 77 6.41 -11.65 18.31
N ASP A 78 5.81 -12.72 18.84
CA ASP A 78 6.16 -13.34 20.12
C ASP A 78 7.51 -14.09 20.02
N THR A 79 8.57 -13.40 19.58
CA THR A 79 9.92 -13.91 19.35
C THR A 79 10.71 -13.75 20.65
N GLY A 80 10.34 -14.55 21.66
CA GLY A 80 11.26 -14.92 22.73
C GLY A 80 11.69 -13.83 23.72
N LYS A 81 10.90 -12.77 23.92
CA LYS A 81 11.14 -11.89 25.07
C LYS A 81 10.85 -12.68 26.34
N SER A 82 11.83 -12.71 27.24
CA SER A 82 11.71 -13.37 28.54
C SER A 82 10.46 -12.85 29.26
N VAL A 83 9.66 -13.75 29.84
CA VAL A 83 8.38 -13.50 30.53
C VAL A 83 8.49 -12.49 31.70
N HIS A 84 9.70 -12.00 31.98
CA HIS A 84 10.05 -11.15 33.11
C HIS A 84 10.20 -9.66 32.78
N GLU A 85 10.07 -9.23 31.51
CA GLU A 85 10.09 -7.80 31.17
C GLU A 85 8.70 -7.31 30.75
N ASN A 86 8.15 -6.38 31.52
CA ASN A 86 6.92 -5.68 31.14
C ASN A 86 7.15 -4.83 29.88
N GLU A 87 6.30 -5.00 28.87
CA GLU A 87 6.29 -4.16 27.67
C GLU A 87 5.87 -2.72 28.03
N SER A 88 6.34 -1.72 27.28
CA SER A 88 5.84 -0.35 27.45
C SER A 88 4.38 -0.22 27.00
N PHE A 89 3.99 -0.97 25.96
CA PHE A 89 2.67 -0.92 25.35
C PHE A 89 2.31 -2.23 24.69
N GLN A 90 1.02 -2.55 24.71
CA GLN A 90 0.44 -3.65 23.96
C GLN A 90 -0.94 -3.28 23.42
N ILE A 91 -1.34 -3.96 22.36
CA ILE A 91 -2.69 -3.90 21.79
C ILE A 91 -3.39 -5.24 22.06
N LEU A 92 -4.59 -5.17 22.64
CA LEU A 92 -5.39 -6.34 22.99
C LEU A 92 -6.79 -6.22 22.40
N LYS A 93 -7.44 -7.35 22.16
CA LYS A 93 -8.88 -7.41 21.88
C LYS A 93 -9.57 -8.42 22.78
N THR A 94 -10.88 -8.24 22.97
CA THR A 94 -11.73 -9.23 23.64
C THR A 94 -13.18 -9.11 23.19
N ASN A 95 -13.82 -10.26 22.99
CA ASN A 95 -15.27 -10.29 22.79
C ASN A 95 -15.97 -10.01 24.13
N ALA A 96 -16.36 -8.76 24.36
CA ALA A 96 -17.02 -8.33 25.59
C ALA A 96 -18.50 -8.76 25.67
N ARG A 97 -19.08 -9.30 24.59
CA ARG A 97 -20.43 -9.90 24.67
C ARG A 97 -20.40 -11.20 25.46
N VAL A 98 -19.35 -12.01 25.34
CA VAL A 98 -19.20 -13.28 26.07
C VAL A 98 -18.38 -13.14 27.35
N ASN A 99 -17.36 -12.26 27.36
CA ASN A 99 -16.50 -12.00 28.51
C ASN A 99 -17.14 -10.97 29.47
N LYS A 100 -18.03 -11.44 30.35
CA LYS A 100 -18.83 -10.59 31.24
C LYS A 100 -18.02 -9.91 32.33
N LYS A 101 -16.95 -10.52 32.84
CA LYS A 101 -16.10 -9.88 33.86
C LYS A 101 -15.34 -8.71 33.24
N LEU A 102 -14.74 -8.90 32.06
CA LEU A 102 -14.09 -7.82 31.30
C LEU A 102 -15.08 -6.71 30.94
N SER A 103 -16.27 -7.07 30.44
CA SER A 103 -17.30 -6.08 30.10
C SER A 103 -17.71 -5.22 31.30
N LYS A 104 -17.81 -5.82 32.50
CA LYS A 104 -18.12 -5.08 33.74
C LYS A 104 -16.95 -4.23 34.19
N LEU A 105 -15.73 -4.79 34.21
CA LEU A 105 -14.51 -4.11 34.66
C LEU A 105 -14.24 -2.83 33.86
N PHE A 106 -14.45 -2.88 32.54
CA PHE A 106 -14.21 -1.74 31.65
C PHE A 106 -15.49 -0.92 31.33
N ALA A 107 -16.61 -1.23 32.00
CA ALA A 107 -17.90 -0.58 31.83
C ALA A 107 -18.34 -0.47 30.36
N ILE A 108 -18.24 -1.56 29.60
CA ILE A 108 -18.55 -1.59 28.16
C ILE A 108 -20.07 -1.57 27.94
N ARG A 109 -20.54 -0.61 27.15
CA ARG A 109 -21.97 -0.38 26.86
C ARG A 109 -22.36 -0.62 25.40
N HIS A 110 -21.43 -0.41 24.47
CA HIS A 110 -21.64 -0.57 23.03
C HIS A 110 -20.39 -1.14 22.38
N TYR A 111 -20.50 -1.50 21.09
CA TYR A 111 -19.40 -2.03 20.30
C TYR A 111 -19.33 -1.32 18.94
N PRO A 112 -18.14 -1.11 18.36
CA PRO A 112 -16.82 -1.31 18.99
C PRO A 112 -16.51 -0.21 20.03
N THR A 113 -15.87 -0.58 21.14
CA THR A 113 -15.32 0.37 22.13
C THR A 113 -13.82 0.14 22.28
N LEU A 114 -13.05 1.22 22.32
CA LEU A 114 -11.61 1.22 22.52
C LEU A 114 -11.30 1.91 23.84
N LYS A 115 -10.50 1.28 24.71
CA LYS A 115 -10.03 1.90 25.94
C LYS A 115 -8.53 1.76 26.09
N LEU A 116 -7.89 2.84 26.51
CA LEU A 116 -6.48 2.87 26.90
C LEU A 116 -6.39 2.70 28.42
N LEU A 117 -5.78 1.62 28.86
CA LEU A 117 -5.46 1.35 30.26
C LEU A 117 -4.02 1.75 30.53
N HIS A 118 -3.78 2.55 31.56
CA HIS A 118 -2.47 2.73 32.19
C HIS A 118 -2.39 1.82 33.43
N TYR A 119 -1.73 0.66 33.28
CA TYR A 119 -1.78 -0.42 34.26
C TYR A 119 -1.25 -0.06 35.67
N PRO A 120 -0.17 0.72 35.83
CA PRO A 120 0.30 1.15 37.16
C PRO A 120 -0.72 2.02 37.92
N SER A 121 -1.30 3.02 37.26
CA SER A 121 -2.25 3.95 37.89
C SER A 121 -3.69 3.44 37.95
N LYS A 122 -4.00 2.40 37.16
CA LYS A 122 -5.37 1.90 36.89
C LYS A 122 -6.28 2.94 36.20
N GLU A 123 -5.71 3.99 35.62
CA GLU A 123 -6.45 4.93 34.79
C GLU A 123 -6.92 4.26 33.50
N ILE A 124 -8.19 4.49 33.15
CA ILE A 124 -8.82 3.98 31.92
C ILE A 124 -9.43 5.16 31.18
N LEU A 125 -8.94 5.40 29.96
CA LEU A 125 -9.44 6.43 29.05
C LEU A 125 -10.18 5.77 27.89
N GLU A 126 -11.40 6.23 27.61
CA GLU A 126 -12.16 5.79 26.42
C GLU A 126 -11.75 6.62 25.20
N TYR A 127 -11.55 5.95 24.06
CA TYR A 127 -11.24 6.62 22.80
C TYR A 127 -12.52 6.89 22.02
N GLU A 128 -12.80 8.17 21.77
CA GLU A 128 -14.00 8.64 21.07
C GLU A 128 -13.68 9.25 19.68
N GLY A 129 -12.42 9.21 19.26
CA GLY A 129 -11.99 9.74 17.96
C GLY A 129 -12.38 8.86 16.77
N LYS A 130 -11.90 9.25 15.58
CA LYS A 130 -12.14 8.50 14.34
C LYS A 130 -11.45 7.14 14.39
N ARG A 131 -12.07 6.11 13.81
CA ARG A 131 -11.56 4.73 13.84
C ARG A 131 -10.73 4.37 12.61
N ASP A 132 -9.97 5.34 12.11
CA ASP A 132 -8.92 5.12 11.10
C ASP A 132 -7.55 4.96 11.75
N LEU A 133 -6.61 4.36 11.03
CA LEU A 133 -5.30 4.01 11.58
C LEU A 133 -4.51 5.23 12.03
N HIS A 134 -4.54 6.31 11.25
CA HIS A 134 -3.80 7.54 11.54
C HIS A 134 -4.26 8.18 12.84
N SER A 135 -5.57 8.37 13.00
CA SER A 135 -6.16 8.93 14.23
C SER A 135 -5.84 8.09 15.48
N LEU A 136 -5.76 6.76 15.33
CA LEU A 136 -5.39 5.85 16.42
C LEU A 136 -3.90 5.94 16.78
N ILE A 137 -3.02 6.04 15.78
CA ILE A 137 -1.58 6.25 15.98
C ILE A 137 -1.36 7.57 16.73
N ASP A 138 -1.95 8.66 16.23
CA ASP A 138 -1.84 9.99 16.83
C ASP A 138 -2.34 9.99 18.28
N TYR A 139 -3.47 9.31 18.53
CA TYR A 139 -3.99 9.17 19.89
C TYR A 139 -3.02 8.42 20.80
N ILE A 140 -2.49 7.27 20.38
CA ILE A 140 -1.54 6.49 21.17
C ILE A 140 -0.29 7.33 21.48
N GLU A 141 0.29 7.97 20.46
CA GLU A 141 1.48 8.79 20.61
C GLU A 141 1.22 9.96 21.57
N SER A 142 0.08 10.66 21.43
CA SER A 142 -0.26 11.79 22.30
C SER A 142 -0.46 11.41 23.77
N LYS A 143 -0.91 10.18 24.05
CA LYS A 143 -1.21 9.72 25.42
C LYS A 143 -0.05 8.97 26.09
N THR A 144 0.81 8.35 25.29
CA THR A 144 1.82 7.41 25.80
C THR A 144 3.25 7.75 25.37
N LEU A 145 3.42 8.63 24.38
CA LEU A 145 4.69 8.93 23.68
C LEU A 145 5.25 7.74 22.89
N ILE A 146 4.45 6.70 22.65
CA ILE A 146 4.88 5.47 22.00
C ILE A 146 4.56 5.54 20.50
N LYS A 147 5.63 5.48 19.71
CA LYS A 147 5.57 5.52 18.25
C LYS A 147 5.30 4.13 17.66
N PRO A 148 4.60 4.05 16.51
CA PRO A 148 4.41 2.79 15.80
C PRO A 148 5.75 2.25 15.28
N ASN A 149 5.91 0.93 15.26
CA ASN A 149 7.05 0.27 14.63
C ASN A 149 6.70 -0.18 13.21
N TYR A 150 6.97 0.69 12.23
CA TYR A 150 6.71 0.38 10.82
C TYR A 150 7.54 -0.80 10.28
N ALA A 151 8.67 -1.15 10.91
CA ALA A 151 9.45 -2.32 10.51
C ALA A 151 8.74 -3.65 10.78
N ASN A 152 7.67 -3.67 11.60
CA ASN A 152 6.85 -4.86 11.80
C ASN A 152 5.93 -5.15 10.62
N PHE A 153 5.66 -4.17 9.75
CA PHE A 153 4.81 -4.34 8.59
C PHE A 153 5.66 -4.57 7.35
N GLN A 154 5.52 -5.75 6.75
CA GLN A 154 6.10 -6.02 5.44
C GLN A 154 5.13 -5.57 4.36
N SER A 155 5.45 -4.46 3.71
CA SER A 155 4.66 -3.95 2.58
C SER A 155 4.59 -4.99 1.46
N GLY A 156 3.38 -5.23 0.95
CA GLY A 156 3.17 -6.04 -0.26
C GLY A 156 3.43 -5.26 -1.55
N VAL A 157 3.68 -3.96 -1.44
CA VAL A 157 3.96 -3.03 -2.54
C VAL A 157 5.41 -2.56 -2.42
N LYS A 158 6.14 -2.66 -3.51
CA LYS A 158 7.58 -2.38 -3.56
C LYS A 158 7.86 -1.11 -4.33
N ASP A 159 8.93 -0.43 -4.00
CA ASP A 159 9.50 0.58 -4.90
C ASP A 159 10.25 -0.10 -6.03
N ILE A 160 10.29 0.57 -7.18
CA ILE A 160 11.17 0.15 -8.26
C ILE A 160 12.61 0.54 -7.92
N GLN A 161 13.43 -0.46 -7.62
CA GLN A 161 14.88 -0.25 -7.42
C GLN A 161 15.65 -0.34 -8.72
N ASP A 162 15.29 -1.30 -9.58
CA ASP A 162 15.87 -1.49 -10.91
C ASP A 162 14.72 -1.70 -11.91
N PRO A 163 14.49 -0.79 -12.88
CA PRO A 163 13.43 -0.92 -13.89
C PRO A 163 13.40 -2.28 -14.60
N ARG A 164 14.56 -2.95 -14.72
CA ARG A 164 14.67 -4.28 -15.35
C ARG A 164 13.90 -5.36 -14.59
N GLU A 165 13.61 -5.16 -13.31
CA GLU A 165 12.84 -6.11 -12.50
C GLU A 165 11.41 -6.29 -13.03
N LEU A 166 10.83 -5.25 -13.65
CA LEU A 166 9.50 -5.31 -14.24
C LEU A 166 9.42 -6.37 -15.37
N PHE A 167 10.53 -6.64 -16.03
CA PHE A 167 10.62 -7.53 -17.18
C PHE A 167 11.20 -8.91 -16.87
N ARG A 168 11.55 -9.17 -15.60
CA ARG A 168 12.08 -10.46 -15.13
C ARG A 168 11.02 -11.28 -14.38
N GLY A 169 11.22 -12.59 -14.31
CA GLY A 169 10.36 -13.51 -13.57
C GLY A 169 9.03 -13.82 -14.27
N GLU A 170 8.32 -14.82 -13.74
CA GLU A 170 7.07 -15.33 -14.33
C GLU A 170 5.82 -14.61 -13.81
N LYS A 171 5.92 -13.96 -12.65
CA LYS A 171 4.78 -13.25 -12.06
C LYS A 171 4.38 -12.03 -12.90
N GLU A 172 3.07 -11.89 -13.04
CA GLU A 172 2.41 -10.69 -13.50
C GLU A 172 2.68 -9.54 -12.53
N LYS A 173 2.64 -8.31 -13.04
CA LYS A 173 3.01 -7.14 -12.25
C LYS A 173 2.02 -6.01 -12.43
N VAL A 174 1.75 -5.31 -11.34
CA VAL A 174 1.05 -4.03 -11.35
C VAL A 174 2.04 -2.96 -10.95
N VAL A 175 2.17 -1.92 -11.77
CA VAL A 175 3.00 -0.75 -11.50
C VAL A 175 2.09 0.45 -11.40
N ILE A 176 2.09 1.10 -10.24
CA ILE A 176 1.41 2.38 -10.03
C ILE A 176 2.43 3.49 -10.24
N PHE A 177 2.16 4.39 -11.18
CA PHE A 177 2.96 5.58 -11.39
C PHE A 177 2.38 6.74 -10.61
N ILE A 178 3.20 7.40 -9.80
CA ILE A 178 2.83 8.55 -8.97
C ILE A 178 3.86 9.67 -9.10
N MET A 179 3.55 10.85 -8.57
CA MET A 179 4.53 11.92 -8.34
C MET A 179 4.84 12.01 -6.84
N SER A 180 6.07 12.35 -6.48
CA SER A 180 6.50 12.39 -5.07
C SER A 180 5.75 13.42 -4.21
N HIS A 181 5.17 14.45 -4.81
CA HIS A 181 4.38 15.47 -4.11
C HIS A 181 2.92 15.07 -3.84
N MET A 182 2.44 13.92 -4.34
CA MET A 182 1.05 13.50 -4.16
C MET A 182 0.76 13.08 -2.72
N ALA A 183 0.05 13.94 -1.98
CA ALA A 183 -0.24 13.72 -0.56
C ALA A 183 -0.95 12.38 -0.27
N ASP A 184 -1.93 12.02 -1.10
CA ASP A 184 -2.73 10.80 -0.97
C ASP A 184 -1.94 9.50 -1.17
N TRP A 185 -0.72 9.59 -1.70
CA TRP A 185 0.17 8.46 -1.94
C TRP A 185 1.41 8.48 -1.04
N LYS A 186 1.54 9.39 -0.06
CA LYS A 186 2.72 9.42 0.82
C LYS A 186 2.81 8.23 1.76
N ASP A 187 1.69 7.60 2.06
CA ASP A 187 1.54 6.50 3.02
C ASP A 187 1.31 5.14 2.35
N TYR A 188 1.58 5.00 1.05
CA TYR A 188 1.36 3.73 0.34
C TYR A 188 2.09 2.54 0.95
N HIS A 189 3.24 2.74 1.59
CA HIS A 189 3.97 1.71 2.32
C HIS A 189 3.30 1.27 3.61
N TYR A 190 2.38 2.07 4.14
CA TYR A 190 1.71 1.82 5.41
C TYR A 190 0.46 0.96 5.22
N PRO A 191 0.12 0.14 6.21
CA PRO A 191 -0.94 -0.86 6.08
C PRO A 191 -2.35 -0.28 5.88
N ALA A 192 -2.58 1.00 6.20
CA ALA A 192 -3.87 1.67 5.98
C ALA A 192 -4.12 2.08 4.54
N HIS A 193 -3.08 2.23 3.72
CA HIS A 193 -3.28 2.64 2.35
C HIS A 193 -3.98 1.51 1.56
N TYR A 194 -5.01 1.86 0.79
CA TYR A 194 -5.87 0.88 0.11
C TYR A 194 -5.07 -0.06 -0.81
N ILE A 195 -3.94 0.40 -1.36
CA ILE A 195 -3.10 -0.40 -2.24
C ILE A 195 -2.55 -1.66 -1.56
N GLN A 196 -2.29 -1.60 -0.24
CA GLN A 196 -1.84 -2.76 0.53
C GLN A 196 -2.91 -3.84 0.58
N SER A 197 -4.17 -3.44 0.75
CA SER A 197 -5.31 -4.37 0.76
C SER A 197 -5.49 -5.03 -0.61
N ILE A 198 -5.33 -4.27 -1.69
CA ILE A 198 -5.40 -4.78 -3.07
C ILE A 198 -4.25 -5.76 -3.33
N ALA A 199 -3.01 -5.41 -2.97
CA ALA A 199 -1.86 -6.29 -3.13
C ALA A 199 -2.03 -7.63 -2.37
N ASN A 200 -2.59 -7.58 -1.17
CA ASN A 200 -2.89 -8.78 -0.38
C ASN A 200 -4.02 -9.65 -0.98
N LEU A 201 -4.97 -9.05 -1.72
CA LEU A 201 -6.01 -9.79 -2.44
C LEU A 201 -5.43 -10.54 -3.65
N TYR A 202 -4.49 -9.92 -4.37
CA TYR A 202 -3.89 -10.44 -5.60
C TYR A 202 -2.47 -10.97 -5.41
N ARG A 203 -2.25 -11.91 -4.47
CA ARG A 203 -0.91 -12.44 -4.09
C ARG A 203 -0.08 -13.08 -5.22
N ALA A 204 -0.73 -13.45 -6.32
CA ALA A 204 -0.07 -13.98 -7.51
C ALA A 204 0.57 -12.88 -8.39
N VAL A 205 0.19 -11.61 -8.16
CA VAL A 205 0.68 -10.43 -8.86
C VAL A 205 1.64 -9.69 -7.94
N ASP A 206 2.79 -9.27 -8.46
CA ASP A 206 3.69 -8.39 -7.70
C ASP A 206 3.29 -6.92 -7.93
N PHE A 207 3.25 -6.13 -6.84
CA PHE A 207 2.87 -4.72 -6.89
C PHE A 207 4.07 -3.82 -6.70
N TYR A 208 4.17 -2.80 -7.55
CA TYR A 208 5.22 -1.80 -7.56
C TYR A 208 4.63 -0.38 -7.58
N VAL A 209 5.37 0.55 -6.98
CA VAL A 209 5.17 1.99 -7.14
C VAL A 209 6.40 2.58 -7.83
N CYS A 210 6.14 3.42 -8.83
CA CYS A 210 7.13 4.13 -9.62
C CYS A 210 6.92 5.64 -9.43
N HIS A 211 7.97 6.33 -9.02
CA HIS A 211 7.97 7.78 -8.92
C HIS A 211 8.36 8.36 -10.28
N GLY A 212 7.42 8.96 -11.00
CA GLY A 212 7.69 9.49 -12.34
C GLY A 212 8.59 10.74 -12.33
N ASP A 213 8.83 11.33 -11.17
CA ASP A 213 9.79 12.41 -10.94
C ASP A 213 11.16 11.90 -10.49
N ASP A 214 11.37 10.58 -10.38
CA ASP A 214 12.70 9.98 -10.17
C ASP A 214 13.44 9.84 -11.51
N PRO A 215 14.61 10.49 -11.70
CA PRO A 215 15.40 10.37 -12.91
C PRO A 215 15.78 8.92 -13.27
N GLN A 216 15.90 8.03 -12.29
CA GLN A 216 16.23 6.61 -12.52
C GLN A 216 15.10 5.85 -13.23
N HIS A 217 13.88 6.39 -13.22
CA HIS A 217 12.70 5.77 -13.83
C HIS A 217 12.23 6.51 -15.09
N ALA A 218 12.97 7.53 -15.55
CA ALA A 218 12.57 8.41 -16.64
C ALA A 218 12.21 7.66 -17.93
N GLU A 219 12.92 6.57 -18.23
CA GLU A 219 12.67 5.74 -19.42
C GLU A 219 11.35 4.96 -19.37
N LEU A 220 10.82 4.68 -18.16
CA LEU A 220 9.58 3.92 -17.99
C LEU A 220 8.35 4.72 -18.44
N LEU A 221 8.38 6.06 -18.29
CA LEU A 221 7.25 6.90 -18.66
C LEU A 221 6.91 6.81 -20.16
N PRO A 222 7.83 7.10 -21.10
CA PRO A 222 7.54 6.94 -22.52
C PRO A 222 7.30 5.47 -22.90
N GLN A 223 8.02 4.52 -22.30
CA GLN A 223 7.86 3.09 -22.59
C GLN A 223 6.44 2.59 -22.34
N PHE A 224 5.76 3.10 -21.31
CA PHE A 224 4.37 2.74 -21.00
C PHE A 224 3.34 3.80 -21.44
N GLY A 225 3.78 4.89 -22.06
CA GLY A 225 2.92 6.00 -22.46
C GLY A 225 2.27 6.71 -21.27
N VAL A 226 3.01 6.89 -20.17
CA VAL A 226 2.55 7.57 -18.96
C VAL A 226 2.82 9.07 -19.07
N SER A 227 1.74 9.84 -19.14
CA SER A 227 1.74 11.31 -19.15
C SER A 227 0.77 11.91 -18.13
N ASN A 228 0.04 11.06 -17.39
CA ASN A 228 -0.92 11.43 -16.38
C ASN A 228 -0.71 10.62 -15.10
N PHE A 229 -0.96 11.25 -13.95
CA PHE A 229 -0.69 10.70 -12.63
C PHE A 229 -1.87 10.93 -11.69
N PRO A 230 -2.15 10.00 -10.76
CA PRO A 230 -1.52 8.69 -10.66
C PRO A 230 -2.08 7.77 -11.76
N SER A 231 -1.32 6.78 -12.20
CA SER A 231 -1.76 5.83 -13.23
C SER A 231 -1.31 4.41 -12.93
N LEU A 232 -1.87 3.43 -13.64
CA LEU A 232 -1.53 2.02 -13.45
C LEU A 232 -1.17 1.37 -14.77
N VAL A 233 -0.17 0.50 -14.71
CA VAL A 233 0.23 -0.42 -15.77
C VAL A 233 0.18 -1.84 -15.24
N TYR A 234 -0.52 -2.71 -15.95
CA TYR A 234 -0.57 -4.16 -15.68
C TYR A 234 0.25 -4.89 -16.73
N ILE A 235 1.27 -5.63 -16.30
CA ILE A 235 2.23 -6.33 -17.15
C ILE A 235 1.99 -7.84 -17.08
N ARG A 236 1.84 -8.45 -18.27
CA ARG A 236 1.73 -9.90 -18.46
C ARG A 236 2.46 -10.32 -19.73
N SER A 237 3.41 -11.25 -19.62
CA SER A 237 4.09 -11.86 -20.78
C SER A 237 4.63 -10.85 -21.80
N ARG A 238 5.37 -9.84 -21.34
CA ARG A 238 5.93 -8.73 -22.16
C ARG A 238 4.89 -7.84 -22.87
N LYS A 239 3.64 -7.96 -22.49
CA LYS A 239 2.57 -7.06 -22.89
C LYS A 239 2.06 -6.30 -21.68
N PHE A 240 1.38 -5.19 -21.93
CA PHE A 240 0.74 -4.45 -20.88
C PHE A 240 -0.62 -3.87 -21.29
N LYS A 241 -1.44 -3.66 -20.28
CA LYS A 241 -2.61 -2.76 -20.33
C LYS A 241 -2.41 -1.66 -19.32
N SER A 242 -3.07 -0.53 -19.51
CA SER A 242 -2.92 0.59 -18.60
C SER A 242 -4.25 1.27 -18.29
N LEU A 243 -4.25 1.97 -17.16
CA LEU A 243 -5.36 2.75 -16.66
C LEU A 243 -4.86 4.15 -16.33
N ASN A 244 -5.56 5.17 -16.83
CA ASN A 244 -5.31 6.58 -16.52
C ASN A 244 -3.92 7.11 -16.94
N THR A 245 -3.25 6.50 -17.93
CA THR A 245 -1.89 6.91 -18.37
C THR A 245 -1.88 8.13 -19.29
N GLU A 246 -2.99 8.44 -19.94
CA GLU A 246 -3.12 9.56 -20.87
C GLU A 246 -4.09 10.62 -20.32
N ARG A 247 -3.80 11.90 -20.56
CA ARG A 247 -4.68 13.00 -20.15
C ARG A 247 -5.84 13.14 -21.13
N LEU A 248 -7.01 12.62 -20.76
CA LEU A 248 -8.24 12.86 -21.53
C LEU A 248 -8.67 14.33 -21.35
N ALA A 249 -8.81 15.05 -22.46
CA ALA A 249 -9.08 16.50 -22.49
C ALA A 249 -10.37 16.96 -21.73
N TYR A 250 -11.25 16.03 -21.34
CA TYR A 250 -12.58 16.34 -20.80
C TYR A 250 -12.87 15.78 -19.39
N GLN A 251 -11.94 15.08 -18.75
CA GLN A 251 -12.20 14.48 -17.44
C GLN A 251 -11.60 15.31 -16.30
N THR A 252 -12.40 16.19 -15.71
CA THR A 252 -11.98 17.06 -14.60
C THR A 252 -12.17 16.42 -13.22
N ASN A 253 -12.79 15.23 -13.12
CA ASN A 253 -13.14 14.57 -11.85
C ASN A 253 -12.77 13.07 -11.82
N TYR A 254 -11.64 12.68 -12.42
CA TYR A 254 -11.18 11.30 -12.36
C TYR A 254 -10.39 11.03 -11.07
N LYS A 255 -11.07 10.65 -9.98
CA LYS A 255 -10.39 10.17 -8.77
C LYS A 255 -9.82 8.77 -9.02
N PHE A 256 -8.51 8.59 -8.89
CA PHE A 256 -7.86 7.29 -9.04
C PHE A 256 -7.78 6.64 -7.65
N ASP A 257 -8.75 5.78 -7.34
CA ASP A 257 -8.91 5.16 -6.02
C ASP A 257 -8.84 3.63 -6.09
N GLY A 258 -8.93 2.98 -4.93
CA GLY A 258 -8.83 1.54 -4.80
C GLY A 258 -9.88 0.76 -5.59
N ASP A 259 -11.11 1.29 -5.72
CA ASP A 259 -12.19 0.62 -6.45
C ASP A 259 -11.89 0.56 -7.95
N LYS A 260 -11.34 1.64 -8.53
CA LYS A 260 -10.93 1.63 -9.93
C LYS A 260 -9.75 0.70 -10.20
N ILE A 261 -8.74 0.71 -9.32
CA ILE A 261 -7.58 -0.18 -9.44
C ILE A 261 -8.02 -1.64 -9.33
N GLY A 262 -8.77 -1.98 -8.28
CA GLY A 262 -9.28 -3.33 -8.06
C GLY A 262 -10.20 -3.78 -9.19
N GLY A 263 -11.11 -2.90 -9.64
CA GLY A 263 -11.99 -3.13 -10.78
C GLY A 263 -11.21 -3.49 -12.04
N PHE A 264 -10.24 -2.65 -12.42
CA PHE A 264 -9.39 -2.88 -13.59
C PHE A 264 -8.61 -4.19 -13.53
N ILE A 265 -8.00 -4.50 -12.38
CA ILE A 265 -7.27 -5.76 -12.17
C ILE A 265 -8.23 -6.95 -12.28
N SER A 266 -9.41 -6.88 -11.65
CA SER A 266 -10.40 -7.96 -11.68
C SER A 266 -10.96 -8.23 -13.07
N SER A 267 -11.01 -7.21 -13.93
CA SER A 267 -11.52 -7.29 -15.29
C SER A 267 -10.42 -7.42 -16.34
N ILE A 268 -9.17 -7.68 -15.97
CA ILE A 268 -8.02 -7.56 -16.90
C ILE A 268 -8.19 -8.40 -18.19
N ASP A 269 -8.82 -9.57 -18.09
CA ASP A 269 -9.10 -10.49 -19.19
C ASP A 269 -10.38 -10.16 -19.98
N LEU A 270 -11.32 -9.45 -19.36
CA LEU A 270 -12.58 -9.02 -19.97
C LEU A 270 -12.50 -7.61 -20.57
N ASP A 271 -11.51 -6.85 -20.13
CA ASP A 271 -11.28 -5.49 -20.57
C ASP A 271 -10.99 -5.47 -22.08
N GLN A 272 -11.73 -4.62 -22.79
CA GLN A 272 -11.72 -4.58 -24.26
C GLN A 272 -10.50 -3.85 -24.82
N SER A 273 -9.70 -3.18 -23.98
CA SER A 273 -8.46 -2.55 -24.44
C SER A 273 -7.48 -3.60 -24.96
N SER A 274 -6.72 -3.24 -25.98
CA SER A 274 -5.74 -4.14 -26.56
C SER A 274 -4.48 -4.19 -25.69
N TRP A 275 -3.97 -5.41 -25.48
CA TRP A 275 -2.66 -5.62 -24.89
C TRP A 275 -1.57 -5.00 -25.79
N ARG A 276 -0.88 -3.98 -25.30
CA ARG A 276 0.23 -3.31 -25.99
C ARG A 276 1.53 -4.08 -25.76
N LEU A 277 2.39 -4.14 -26.77
CA LEU A 277 3.73 -4.72 -26.62
C LEU A 277 4.63 -3.76 -25.84
N ILE A 278 5.48 -4.29 -24.98
CA ILE A 278 6.53 -3.49 -24.33
C ILE A 278 7.67 -3.36 -25.32
N GLU A 279 7.89 -2.16 -25.82
CA GLU A 279 9.03 -1.87 -26.68
C GLU A 279 10.32 -1.84 -25.84
N PRO A 280 11.41 -2.48 -26.31
CA PRO A 280 12.70 -2.30 -25.66
C PRO A 280 13.09 -0.83 -25.76
N VAL A 281 13.64 -0.27 -24.67
CA VAL A 281 14.30 1.03 -24.74
C VAL A 281 15.47 0.85 -25.70
N ASN A 282 15.41 1.45 -26.89
CA ASN A 282 16.53 1.44 -27.80
C ASN A 282 17.68 2.17 -27.09
N GLU A 283 18.78 1.46 -26.81
CA GLU A 283 20.07 2.10 -26.58
C GLU A 283 20.30 3.01 -27.80
N ALA A 284 20.18 4.31 -27.59
CA ALA A 284 20.27 5.28 -28.67
C ALA A 284 21.58 5.04 -29.43
N GLN A 285 21.47 4.92 -30.75
CA GLN A 285 22.62 4.98 -31.63
C GLN A 285 23.36 6.29 -31.35
N THR A 286 24.52 6.21 -30.71
CA THR A 286 25.57 7.21 -30.88
C THR A 286 26.01 7.12 -32.34
N SER A 287 25.27 7.80 -33.23
CA SER A 287 25.80 8.19 -34.52
C SER A 287 26.82 9.30 -34.27
N GLU A 288 28.10 8.92 -34.28
CA GLU A 288 29.18 9.84 -34.55
C GLU A 288 28.86 10.57 -35.86
N GLU A 289 28.41 11.82 -35.76
CA GLU A 289 28.46 12.73 -36.89
C GLU A 289 29.95 12.99 -37.18
N THR A 290 30.46 12.28 -38.18
CA THR A 290 31.75 12.56 -38.78
C THR A 290 31.62 13.89 -39.53
N ILE A 291 31.90 14.99 -38.83
CA ILE A 291 32.05 16.31 -39.45
C ILE A 291 33.33 16.27 -40.28
N SER A 292 33.16 16.39 -41.60
CA SER A 292 34.23 16.59 -42.56
C SER A 292 34.96 17.90 -42.26
N SER A 293 36.26 17.78 -42.02
CA SER A 293 37.21 18.89 -41.98
C SER A 293 37.31 19.57 -43.35
N GLU A 294 36.83 20.80 -43.44
CA GLU A 294 37.35 21.76 -44.41
C GLU A 294 38.17 22.80 -43.64
N GLU A 295 39.48 22.73 -43.88
CA GLU A 295 40.47 23.74 -43.51
C GLU A 295 40.10 25.07 -44.17
N ASN A 296 40.15 26.17 -43.43
CA ASN A 296 40.50 27.47 -44.00
C ASN A 296 41.18 28.34 -42.94
N GLU A 297 42.24 28.96 -43.44
CA GLU A 297 43.39 29.57 -42.78
C GLU A 297 43.06 30.79 -41.93
N GLU A 298 43.87 30.93 -40.88
CA GLU A 298 44.14 32.16 -40.14
C GLU A 298 44.45 33.33 -41.08
N ASN A 299 43.84 34.48 -40.83
CA ASN A 299 44.54 35.76 -40.94
C ASN A 299 44.04 36.65 -39.80
N ASP A 300 44.93 36.79 -38.82
CA ASP A 300 44.94 37.88 -37.87
C ASP A 300 45.00 39.20 -38.64
N ASP A 301 44.07 40.11 -38.37
CA ASP A 301 44.36 41.53 -38.53
C ASP A 301 43.83 42.29 -37.32
N PHE A 302 44.81 42.89 -36.67
CA PHE A 302 44.76 43.70 -35.47
C PHE A 302 44.53 45.13 -35.93
N ASP A 303 43.48 45.79 -35.44
CA ASP A 303 43.49 47.26 -35.33
C ASP A 303 42.61 47.69 -34.16
N ASP A 304 43.30 48.25 -33.17
CA ASP A 304 42.79 49.04 -32.07
C ASP A 304 41.88 50.17 -32.56
N ILE A 305 40.86 50.52 -31.77
CA ILE A 305 40.51 51.91 -31.44
C ILE A 305 39.68 51.89 -30.15
N ASP A 306 40.25 52.57 -29.16
CA ASP A 306 39.65 53.02 -27.91
C ASP A 306 38.40 53.90 -28.15
N ASP A 307 37.47 53.89 -27.21
CA ASP A 307 37.05 55.09 -26.47
C ASP A 307 35.78 54.78 -25.66
N ASP A 308 35.97 54.80 -24.35
CA ASP A 308 35.17 55.46 -23.32
C ASP A 308 33.65 55.66 -23.59
N ASP A 309 32.82 55.14 -22.68
CA ASP A 309 32.09 56.03 -21.77
C ASP A 309 31.43 55.24 -20.62
N ASP A 310 31.62 55.83 -19.45
CA ASP A 310 31.05 55.49 -18.14
C ASP A 310 29.52 55.36 -18.17
N ASP A 311 28.98 54.49 -17.32
CA ASP A 311 27.99 54.92 -16.31
C ASP A 311 27.73 53.79 -15.30
N ASP A 312 28.29 53.99 -14.10
CA ASP A 312 27.84 53.43 -12.84
C ASP A 312 26.32 53.64 -12.66
N ILE A 313 25.53 52.64 -12.28
CA ILE A 313 24.50 52.77 -11.22
C ILE A 313 24.31 51.44 -10.47
N GLU A 314 24.82 51.48 -9.23
CA GLU A 314 24.37 50.90 -7.97
C GLU A 314 23.24 49.84 -7.90
N HIS A 315 23.59 48.79 -7.13
CA HIS A 315 22.80 48.07 -6.11
C HIS A 315 21.36 48.52 -5.83
N ILE A 316 20.46 47.53 -5.68
CA ILE A 316 19.69 47.31 -4.44
C ILE A 316 19.38 45.81 -4.32
N GLU A 317 19.86 45.19 -3.24
CA GLU A 317 19.23 44.04 -2.59
C GLU A 317 18.43 44.58 -1.38
N LEU A 318 17.18 44.13 -1.23
CA LEU A 318 16.63 43.43 -0.07
C LEU A 318 15.13 43.16 -0.25
#